data_AF-A0A6I4RPI1-F1
#
_entry.id   AF-A0A6I4RPI1-F1
#
_cell.length_a   1.000
_cell.length_b   1.000
_cell.length_c   1.000
_cell.angle_alpha   90.00
_cell.angle_beta   90.00
_cell.angle_gamma   90.00
#
_symmetry.space_group_name_H-M   'P 1'
#
loop_
_entity.id
_entity.type
_entity.pdbx_description
1 polymer ?
#
loop_
_entity_poly.entity_id
_entity_poly.type
_entity_poly.pdbx_seq_one_letter_code
_entity_poly.pdbx_strand_id
1 'polypeptide(L)'
;MLNSVNNITQPFYTKYYECVALYFYTQENLKFDVLITCPHAELGKSFVEFDFPAISQLIKLSKDDFNDFLAIEYDFGTHSLGHAIAQKLYAEYGLYTLVAEPSFPRSILDAGRLYPNCLRNIVDYDQHPQLKQALIKLYDQYMQKLCHIVAVAKSYNAISIDLHTMSSYSPNIVQERYSEAVIETPDTLNEYIQLYKNAHKDGEKRVTELFTGDARNGIFASKVLLESLSYELQQIGVEVEYDKPYILAEHLVAHYLVCELEAVCIDIPKDLLSKTTTADELYDIASLEIDHTKLNLMAEAFAKAIMSTQKQKRLKDA
;
A
#
# COMPACT_ATOMS: atom_id res chain seq x y z
N MET A 1 -0.96 22.43 33.52
CA MET A 1 -0.71 20.98 33.66
C MET A 1 -0.60 20.38 32.27
N LEU A 2 0.56 20.58 31.63
CA LEU A 2 0.89 20.07 30.31
C LEU A 2 2.12 19.18 30.46
N ASN A 3 2.18 18.14 29.63
CA ASN A 3 3.34 17.29 29.33
C ASN A 3 3.56 16.06 30.23
N SER A 4 2.63 15.11 30.15
CA SER A 4 3.06 13.74 29.84
C SER A 4 2.65 13.47 28.39
N VAL A 5 3.57 13.69 27.44
CA VAL A 5 3.43 13.10 26.11
C VAL A 5 3.42 11.59 26.36
N ASN A 6 2.22 10.99 26.35
CA ASN A 6 2.11 9.54 26.35
C ASN A 6 2.81 9.09 25.07
N ASN A 7 3.98 8.46 25.21
CA ASN A 7 4.67 7.79 24.13
C ASN A 7 3.81 6.58 23.72
N ILE A 8 2.79 6.84 22.91
CA ILE A 8 1.93 5.82 22.33
C ILE A 8 2.76 5.12 21.24
N THR A 9 3.30 3.95 21.59
CA THR A 9 4.03 3.06 20.66
C THR A 9 3.12 2.05 19.97
N GLN A 10 1.82 2.07 20.24
CA GLN A 10 0.82 1.13 19.72
C GLN A 10 -0.49 1.88 19.48
N PRO A 11 -1.34 1.48 18.53
CA PRO A 11 -2.63 2.15 18.34
C PRO A 11 -3.42 2.17 19.65
N PHE A 12 -4.11 3.28 19.93
CA PHE A 12 -4.98 3.41 21.09
C PHE A 12 -6.14 2.40 21.02
N TYR A 13 -6.68 2.22 19.82
CA TYR A 13 -7.78 1.29 19.57
C TYR A 13 -7.59 0.62 18.21
N THR A 14 -7.85 -0.69 18.15
CA THR A 14 -7.88 -1.46 16.91
C THR A 14 -9.24 -2.08 16.73
N LYS A 15 -9.81 -1.96 15.54
CA LYS A 15 -11.07 -2.60 15.16
C LYS A 15 -10.84 -3.59 14.02
N TYR A 16 -11.13 -4.86 14.29
CA TYR A 16 -11.03 -5.93 13.32
C TYR A 16 -12.40 -6.19 12.68
N TYR A 17 -12.44 -6.15 11.36
CA TYR A 17 -13.51 -6.70 10.55
C TYR A 17 -12.96 -7.87 9.74
N GLU A 18 -13.85 -8.71 9.22
CA GLU A 18 -13.47 -9.83 8.35
C GLU A 18 -12.65 -9.39 7.13
N CYS A 19 -12.88 -8.18 6.63
CA CYS A 19 -12.28 -7.65 5.39
C CYS A 19 -11.23 -6.54 5.58
N VAL A 20 -11.08 -5.99 6.79
CA VAL A 20 -10.17 -4.86 7.06
C VAL A 20 -9.88 -4.72 8.56
N ALA A 21 -8.64 -4.41 8.91
CA ALA A 21 -8.23 -3.95 10.22
C ALA A 21 -8.05 -2.43 10.22
N LEU A 22 -8.60 -1.77 11.26
CA LEU A 22 -8.52 -0.32 11.45
C LEU A 22 -7.77 0.01 12.73
N TYR A 23 -6.68 0.75 12.62
CA TYR A 23 -5.81 1.10 13.74
C TYR A 23 -5.87 2.61 14.00
N PHE A 24 -6.31 2.99 15.20
CA PHE A 24 -6.52 4.37 15.59
C PHE A 24 -5.41 4.86 16.51
N TYR A 25 -4.64 5.82 16.05
CA TYR A 25 -3.65 6.58 16.83
C TYR A 25 -4.29 7.91 17.26
N THR A 26 -4.98 7.91 18.40
CA THR A 26 -5.86 9.02 18.86
C THR A 26 -6.04 9.04 20.39
N GLN A 27 -6.75 10.04 20.92
CA GLN A 27 -7.06 10.25 22.35
C GLN A 27 -8.53 9.93 22.68
N GLU A 28 -9.00 8.71 22.41
CA GLU A 28 -10.31 8.15 22.76
C GLU A 28 -11.54 8.50 21.88
N ASN A 29 -11.58 9.63 21.17
CA ASN A 29 -12.78 10.02 20.40
C ASN A 29 -12.88 9.46 18.96
N LEU A 30 -11.94 8.58 18.56
CA LEU A 30 -11.83 7.97 17.22
C LEU A 30 -11.75 8.96 16.03
N LYS A 31 -11.68 10.27 16.30
CA LYS A 31 -11.45 11.28 15.27
C LYS A 31 -9.99 11.22 14.83
N PHE A 32 -9.76 11.44 13.54
CA PHE A 32 -8.44 11.48 12.93
C PHE A 32 -8.29 12.67 11.97
N ASP A 33 -7.07 13.19 11.87
CA ASP A 33 -6.63 14.23 10.94
C ASP A 33 -6.03 13.63 9.65
N VAL A 34 -5.59 12.37 9.73
CA VAL A 34 -4.85 11.67 8.67
C VAL A 34 -5.42 10.28 8.48
N LEU A 35 -5.62 9.88 7.23
CA LEU A 35 -5.92 8.51 6.80
C LEU A 35 -4.69 7.97 6.05
N ILE A 36 -4.19 6.81 6.46
CA ILE A 36 -3.20 6.04 5.73
C ILE A 36 -3.85 4.73 5.31
N THR A 37 -3.95 4.49 4.00
CA THR A 37 -4.36 3.19 3.45
C THR A 37 -3.13 2.39 3.06
N CYS A 38 -3.02 1.16 3.54
CA CYS A 38 -1.99 0.20 3.13
C CYS A 38 -2.71 -1.01 2.51
N PRO A 39 -3.20 -0.90 1.26
CA PRO A 39 -4.12 -1.89 0.69
C PRO A 39 -3.48 -3.27 0.51
N HIS A 40 -2.15 -3.35 0.55
CA HIS A 40 -1.39 -4.57 0.25
C HIS A 40 -0.51 -5.00 1.42
N ALA A 41 -0.87 -4.60 2.65
CA ALA A 41 -0.12 -4.88 3.87
C ALA A 41 -0.23 -6.33 4.39
N GLU A 42 -1.22 -7.10 3.92
CA GLU A 42 -1.41 -8.50 4.34
C GLU A 42 -0.60 -9.45 3.45
N LEU A 43 0.28 -10.26 4.07
CA LEU A 43 1.09 -11.26 3.37
C LEU A 43 0.25 -12.45 2.88
N GLY A 44 -0.76 -12.87 3.65
CA GLY A 44 -1.73 -13.88 3.22
C GLY A 44 -1.53 -15.30 3.71
N LYS A 45 -0.49 -15.59 4.51
CA LYS A 45 -0.25 -16.95 5.03
C LYS A 45 -1.43 -17.45 5.88
N SER A 46 -1.86 -16.65 6.85
CA SER A 46 -3.01 -16.96 7.70
C SER A 46 -4.32 -17.02 6.91
N PHE A 47 -4.50 -16.12 5.95
CA PHE A 47 -5.67 -16.08 5.08
C PHE A 47 -5.83 -17.39 4.30
N VAL A 48 -4.75 -17.89 3.69
CA VAL A 48 -4.76 -19.15 2.97
C VAL A 48 -4.91 -20.33 3.93
N GLU A 49 -4.27 -20.33 5.09
CA GLU A 49 -4.30 -21.47 6.00
C GLU A 49 -5.66 -21.66 6.70
N PHE A 50 -6.28 -20.56 7.13
CA PHE A 50 -7.45 -20.61 8.03
C PHE A 50 -8.75 -20.17 7.37
N ASP A 51 -8.72 -19.12 6.53
CA ASP A 51 -9.93 -18.53 5.98
C ASP A 51 -10.32 -19.17 4.63
N PHE A 52 -9.33 -19.39 3.76
CA PHE A 52 -9.51 -19.94 2.41
C PHE A 52 -8.55 -21.10 2.07
N PRO A 53 -8.56 -22.21 2.83
CA PRO A 53 -7.66 -23.36 2.62
C PRO A 53 -7.79 -24.02 1.24
N ALA A 54 -8.94 -23.90 0.59
CA ALA A 54 -9.14 -24.42 -0.76
C ALA A 54 -8.15 -23.82 -1.78
N ILE A 55 -7.71 -22.57 -1.60
CA ILE A 55 -6.76 -21.93 -2.52
C ILE A 55 -5.44 -22.71 -2.59
N SER A 56 -4.93 -23.15 -1.43
CA SER A 56 -3.69 -23.96 -1.36
C SER A 56 -3.78 -25.29 -2.11
N GLN A 57 -4.99 -25.82 -2.31
CA GLN A 57 -5.23 -27.09 -3.00
C GLN A 57 -5.42 -26.90 -4.51
N LEU A 58 -5.88 -25.71 -4.92
CA LEU A 58 -6.26 -25.39 -6.29
C LEU A 58 -5.16 -24.66 -7.06
N ILE A 59 -4.29 -23.95 -6.35
CA ILE A 59 -3.16 -23.25 -6.98
C ILE A 59 -2.15 -24.26 -7.53
N LYS A 60 -1.64 -24.01 -8.74
CA LYS A 60 -0.68 -24.88 -9.42
C LYS A 60 0.78 -24.54 -9.08
N LEU A 61 1.04 -24.22 -7.82
CA LEU A 61 2.37 -23.92 -7.29
C LEU A 61 2.77 -24.94 -6.22
N SER A 62 4.08 -25.17 -6.06
CA SER A 62 4.55 -25.84 -4.86
C SER A 62 4.30 -24.95 -3.63
N LYS A 63 4.39 -25.53 -2.42
CA LYS A 63 4.22 -24.74 -1.18
C LYS A 63 5.23 -23.59 -1.10
N ASP A 64 6.48 -23.84 -1.50
CA ASP A 64 7.55 -22.85 -1.42
C ASP A 64 7.37 -21.77 -2.49
N ASP A 65 7.05 -22.16 -3.73
CA ASP A 65 6.75 -21.19 -4.80
C ASP A 65 5.51 -20.34 -4.47
N PHE A 66 4.50 -20.91 -3.82
CA PHE A 66 3.34 -20.13 -3.39
C PHE A 66 3.71 -19.12 -2.31
N ASN A 67 4.55 -19.50 -1.34
CA ASN A 67 5.07 -18.54 -0.35
C ASN A 67 5.88 -17.41 -1.01
N ASP A 68 6.70 -17.74 -2.01
CA ASP A 68 7.44 -16.75 -2.80
C ASP A 68 6.48 -15.81 -3.53
N PHE A 69 5.44 -16.34 -4.17
CA PHE A 69 4.42 -15.52 -4.84
C PHE A 69 3.72 -14.56 -3.89
N LEU A 70 3.29 -15.04 -2.71
CA LEU A 70 2.69 -14.22 -1.68
C LEU A 70 3.64 -13.09 -1.23
N ALA A 71 4.92 -13.39 -1.01
CA ALA A 71 5.91 -12.41 -0.56
C ALA A 71 6.32 -11.40 -1.63
N ILE A 72 6.36 -11.82 -2.90
CA ILE A 72 6.63 -10.93 -4.05
C ILE A 72 5.51 -9.91 -4.19
N GLU A 73 4.26 -10.36 -4.14
CA GLU A 73 3.08 -9.49 -4.28
C GLU A 73 2.84 -8.62 -3.05
N TYR A 74 3.16 -9.09 -1.84
CA TYR A 74 3.04 -8.31 -0.63
C TYR A 74 3.83 -6.99 -0.71
N ASP A 75 3.20 -5.88 -0.34
CA ASP A 75 3.85 -4.59 -0.23
C ASP A 75 4.70 -4.54 1.05
N PHE A 76 5.85 -5.19 0.96
CA PHE A 76 6.83 -5.31 2.01
C PHE A 76 7.11 -3.97 2.72
N GLY A 77 6.88 -3.96 4.03
CA GLY A 77 7.20 -2.83 4.90
C GLY A 77 6.10 -1.77 5.01
N THR A 78 5.03 -1.80 4.20
CA THR A 78 3.95 -0.80 4.27
C THR A 78 3.21 -0.80 5.61
N HIS A 79 2.93 -1.98 6.17
CA HIS A 79 2.42 -2.11 7.54
C HIS A 79 3.30 -1.36 8.54
N SER A 80 4.58 -1.73 8.61
CA SER A 80 5.51 -1.10 9.56
C SER A 80 5.70 0.40 9.31
N LEU A 81 5.70 0.83 8.05
CA LEU A 81 5.89 2.23 7.69
C LEU A 81 4.66 3.07 8.04
N GLY A 82 3.45 2.62 7.67
CA GLY A 82 2.19 3.30 7.99
C GLY A 82 2.02 3.48 9.49
N HIS A 83 2.32 2.45 10.27
CA HIS A 83 2.29 2.51 11.73
C HIS A 83 3.39 3.42 12.32
N ALA A 84 4.61 3.41 11.78
CA ALA A 84 5.68 4.31 12.22
C ALA A 84 5.36 5.79 11.92
N ILE A 85 4.76 6.08 10.76
CA ILE A 85 4.28 7.42 10.40
C ILE A 85 3.21 7.86 11.41
N ALA A 86 2.21 7.02 11.67
CA ALA A 86 1.12 7.33 12.60
C ALA A 86 1.61 7.60 14.03
N GLN A 87 2.57 6.81 14.52
CA GLN A 87 3.22 7.02 15.82
C GLN A 87 3.93 8.38 15.90
N LYS A 88 4.70 8.74 14.88
CA LYS A 88 5.42 10.02 14.81
C LYS A 88 4.48 11.20 14.76
N LEU A 89 3.46 11.13 13.89
CA LEU A 89 2.41 12.15 13.79
C LEU A 89 1.74 12.41 15.13
N TYR A 90 1.42 11.34 15.87
CA TYR A 90 0.82 11.47 17.18
C TYR A 90 1.79 12.05 18.22
N ALA A 91 2.97 11.44 18.37
CA ALA A 91 3.91 11.74 19.45
C ALA A 91 4.58 13.11 19.31
N GLU A 92 4.90 13.51 18.08
CA GLU A 92 5.70 14.72 17.81
C GLU A 92 4.83 15.91 17.37
N TYR A 93 3.71 15.64 16.67
CA TYR A 93 2.88 16.68 16.06
C TYR A 93 1.45 16.76 16.62
N GLY A 94 1.05 15.79 17.47
CA GLY A 94 -0.30 15.73 18.02
C GLY A 94 -1.39 15.51 16.96
N LEU A 95 -1.04 14.92 15.82
CA LEU A 95 -1.98 14.60 14.73
C LEU A 95 -2.50 13.19 14.89
N TYR A 96 -3.83 13.05 14.83
CA TYR A 96 -4.49 11.76 14.98
C TYR A 96 -4.56 11.04 13.64
N THR A 97 -4.25 9.76 13.62
CA THR A 97 -4.13 8.98 12.39
C THR A 97 -4.97 7.71 12.45
N LEU A 98 -5.67 7.40 11.37
CA LEU A 98 -6.26 6.10 11.10
C LEU A 98 -5.40 5.38 10.07
N VAL A 99 -4.91 4.19 10.40
CA VAL A 99 -4.30 3.26 9.44
C VAL A 99 -5.31 2.18 9.08
N ALA A 100 -5.56 1.96 7.80
CA ALA A 100 -6.51 0.96 7.30
C ALA A 100 -5.80 -0.08 6.42
N GLU A 101 -5.92 -1.35 6.79
CA GLU A 101 -5.23 -2.47 6.16
C GLU A 101 -6.24 -3.59 5.84
N PRO A 102 -6.41 -3.99 4.57
CA PRO A 102 -7.23 -5.15 4.23
C PRO A 102 -6.70 -6.41 4.91
N SER A 103 -7.61 -7.31 5.31
CA SER A 103 -7.27 -8.58 5.97
C SER A 103 -7.02 -9.73 4.99
N PHE A 104 -6.87 -9.42 3.71
CA PHE A 104 -6.64 -10.39 2.65
C PHE A 104 -5.46 -9.95 1.78
N PRO A 105 -4.68 -10.89 1.21
CA PRO A 105 -3.50 -10.56 0.45
C PRO A 105 -3.83 -10.17 -0.99
N ARG A 106 -3.07 -9.19 -1.51
CA ARG A 106 -3.25 -8.68 -2.87
C ARG A 106 -3.03 -9.71 -3.97
N SER A 107 -2.24 -10.74 -3.67
CA SER A 107 -1.95 -11.88 -4.54
C SER A 107 -3.19 -12.72 -4.88
N ILE A 108 -4.27 -12.57 -4.11
CA ILE A 108 -5.53 -13.28 -4.30
C ILE A 108 -6.65 -12.27 -4.59
N LEU A 109 -6.77 -11.25 -3.73
CA LEU A 109 -7.74 -10.16 -3.85
C LEU A 109 -7.00 -8.83 -3.72
N ASP A 110 -6.91 -8.09 -4.82
CA ASP A 110 -6.24 -6.80 -4.90
C ASP A 110 -7.18 -5.68 -4.44
N ALA A 111 -6.99 -5.23 -3.19
CA ALA A 111 -7.71 -4.09 -2.61
C ALA A 111 -7.36 -2.74 -3.26
N GLY A 112 -6.30 -2.67 -4.07
CA GLY A 112 -5.90 -1.49 -4.84
C GLY A 112 -6.65 -1.36 -6.17
N ARG A 113 -7.49 -2.33 -6.54
CA ARG A 113 -8.22 -2.36 -7.83
C ARG A 113 -9.72 -2.46 -7.62
N LEU A 114 -10.48 -1.88 -8.54
CA LEU A 114 -11.94 -2.01 -8.63
C LEU A 114 -12.34 -3.28 -9.40
N TYR A 115 -13.49 -3.85 -9.03
CA TYR A 115 -14.09 -4.97 -9.77
C TYR A 115 -14.26 -4.61 -11.27
N PRO A 116 -13.95 -5.52 -12.21
CA PRO A 116 -13.59 -6.93 -12.00
C PRO A 116 -12.11 -7.21 -11.75
N ASN A 117 -11.24 -6.19 -11.74
CA ASN A 117 -9.78 -6.36 -11.71
C ASN A 117 -9.21 -6.68 -10.32
N CYS A 118 -10.05 -6.73 -9.29
CA CYS A 118 -9.64 -7.05 -7.92
C CYS A 118 -9.39 -8.54 -7.68
N LEU A 119 -10.01 -9.45 -8.44
CA LEU A 119 -9.79 -10.89 -8.27
C LEU A 119 -8.59 -11.32 -9.13
N ARG A 120 -7.47 -11.67 -8.48
CA ARG A 120 -6.25 -12.10 -9.20
C ARG A 120 -6.44 -13.47 -9.82
N ASN A 121 -5.99 -13.63 -11.06
CA ASN A 121 -6.21 -14.82 -11.87
C ASN A 121 -5.22 -15.96 -11.56
N ILE A 122 -5.21 -16.41 -10.31
CA ILE A 122 -4.27 -17.45 -9.82
C ILE A 122 -4.88 -18.86 -9.75
N VAL A 123 -6.21 -18.95 -9.86
CA VAL A 123 -7.01 -20.18 -9.84
C VAL A 123 -8.03 -20.09 -10.97
N ASP A 124 -8.39 -21.22 -11.57
CA ASP A 124 -9.50 -21.29 -12.52
C ASP A 124 -10.86 -21.18 -11.79
N TYR A 125 -11.24 -19.95 -11.47
CA TYR A 125 -12.44 -19.66 -10.67
C TYR A 125 -13.75 -20.05 -11.35
N ASP A 126 -13.75 -20.27 -12.67
CA ASP A 126 -14.96 -20.70 -13.38
C ASP A 126 -15.30 -22.17 -13.07
N GLN A 127 -14.29 -22.98 -12.72
CA GLN A 127 -14.48 -24.33 -12.16
C GLN A 127 -14.84 -24.32 -10.66
N HIS A 128 -14.64 -23.19 -9.98
CA HIS A 128 -14.82 -23.05 -8.53
C HIS A 128 -15.71 -21.86 -8.15
N PRO A 129 -16.98 -21.83 -8.60
CA PRO A 129 -17.86 -20.67 -8.45
C PRO A 129 -18.16 -20.29 -7.00
N GLN A 130 -18.16 -21.25 -6.06
CA GLN A 130 -18.38 -20.97 -4.64
C GLN A 130 -17.21 -20.18 -4.03
N LEU A 131 -15.97 -20.56 -4.38
CA LEU A 131 -14.77 -19.83 -3.96
C LEU A 131 -14.78 -18.41 -4.54
N LYS A 132 -15.06 -18.28 -5.84
CA LYS A 132 -15.20 -17.00 -6.54
C LYS A 132 -16.20 -16.07 -5.84
N GLN A 133 -17.39 -16.58 -5.53
CA GLN A 133 -18.44 -15.80 -4.86
C GLN A 133 -18.06 -15.39 -3.45
N ALA A 134 -17.40 -16.26 -2.68
CA ALA A 134 -16.95 -15.93 -1.33
C ALA A 134 -15.89 -14.82 -1.34
N LEU A 135 -14.91 -14.90 -2.25
CA LEU A 135 -13.88 -13.88 -2.41
C LEU A 135 -14.48 -12.53 -2.86
N ILE A 136 -15.38 -12.53 -3.85
CA ILE A 136 -16.07 -11.32 -4.31
C ILE A 136 -16.89 -10.70 -3.16
N LYS A 137 -17.59 -11.51 -2.38
CA LYS A 137 -18.36 -11.02 -1.23
C LYS A 137 -17.47 -10.35 -0.18
N LEU A 138 -16.30 -10.93 0.11
CA LEU A 138 -15.33 -10.35 1.04
C LEU A 138 -14.82 -8.99 0.52
N TYR A 139 -14.52 -8.91 -0.78
CA TYR A 139 -14.13 -7.67 -1.44
C TYR A 139 -15.24 -6.60 -1.41
N ASP A 140 -16.49 -6.98 -1.66
CA ASP A 140 -17.63 -6.06 -1.58
C ASP A 140 -17.80 -5.49 -0.16
N GLN A 141 -17.61 -6.32 0.86
CA GLN A 141 -17.60 -5.85 2.26
C GLN A 141 -16.45 -4.87 2.53
N TYR A 142 -15.25 -5.14 1.99
CA TYR A 142 -14.13 -4.22 2.05
C TYR A 142 -14.48 -2.88 1.42
N MET A 143 -14.99 -2.86 0.19
CA MET A 143 -15.34 -1.61 -0.50
C MET A 143 -16.42 -0.83 0.24
N GLN A 144 -17.42 -1.49 0.81
CA GLN A 144 -18.41 -0.84 1.68
C GLN A 144 -17.77 -0.20 2.92
N LYS A 145 -16.75 -0.84 3.52
CA LYS A 145 -16.01 -0.25 4.64
C LYS A 145 -15.12 0.89 4.19
N LEU A 146 -14.40 0.76 3.07
CA LEU A 146 -13.56 1.81 2.51
C LEU A 146 -14.39 3.07 2.20
N CYS A 147 -15.51 2.93 1.50
CA CYS A 147 -16.41 4.07 1.22
C CYS A 147 -16.88 4.77 2.51
N HIS A 148 -17.15 4.01 3.57
CA HIS A 148 -17.50 4.58 4.86
C HIS A 148 -16.33 5.34 5.50
N ILE A 149 -15.12 4.76 5.48
CA ILE A 149 -13.90 5.40 5.99
C ILE A 149 -13.62 6.71 5.23
N VAL A 150 -13.72 6.69 3.90
CA VAL A 150 -13.54 7.85 3.03
C VAL A 150 -14.57 8.94 3.35
N ALA A 151 -15.85 8.58 3.50
CA ALA A 151 -16.89 9.54 3.88
C ALA A 151 -16.60 10.20 5.24
N VAL A 152 -16.13 9.42 6.22
CA VAL A 152 -15.73 9.94 7.54
C VAL A 152 -14.51 10.84 7.43
N ALA A 153 -13.46 10.42 6.71
CA ALA A 153 -12.24 11.19 6.47
C ALA A 153 -12.56 12.55 5.82
N LYS A 154 -13.43 12.54 4.80
CA LYS A 154 -13.93 13.75 4.13
C LYS A 154 -14.65 14.69 5.09
N SER A 155 -15.52 14.14 5.96
CA SER A 155 -16.23 14.94 6.97
C SER A 155 -15.30 15.57 8.02
N TYR A 156 -14.12 14.97 8.24
CA TYR A 156 -13.09 15.49 9.13
C TYR A 156 -12.06 16.38 8.42
N ASN A 157 -12.20 16.59 7.11
CA ASN A 157 -11.22 17.27 6.27
C ASN A 157 -9.80 16.65 6.41
N ALA A 158 -9.76 15.33 6.59
CA ALA A 158 -8.52 14.60 6.80
C ALA A 158 -7.67 14.54 5.52
N ILE A 159 -6.35 14.54 5.70
CA ILE A 159 -5.38 14.29 4.64
C ILE A 159 -5.29 12.78 4.43
N SER A 160 -5.17 12.32 3.17
CA SER A 160 -5.06 10.89 2.86
C SER A 160 -3.74 10.55 2.19
N ILE A 161 -3.15 9.41 2.56
CA ILE A 161 -2.02 8.80 1.87
C ILE A 161 -2.40 7.37 1.51
N ASP A 162 -2.28 7.02 0.24
CA ASP A 162 -2.34 5.65 -0.22
C ASP A 162 -0.90 5.12 -0.38
N LEU A 163 -0.50 4.25 0.55
CA LEU A 163 0.89 3.87 0.78
C LEU A 163 1.16 2.48 0.22
N HIS A 164 2.03 2.42 -0.78
CA HIS A 164 2.45 1.20 -1.44
C HIS A 164 3.97 1.02 -1.41
N THR A 165 4.41 -0.22 -1.50
CA THR A 165 5.80 -0.54 -1.85
C THR A 165 5.84 -1.46 -3.05
N MET A 166 6.92 -1.36 -3.80
CA MET A 166 7.04 -2.01 -5.10
C MET A 166 8.37 -2.71 -5.24
N SER A 167 8.41 -3.75 -6.08
CA SER A 167 9.67 -4.37 -6.52
C SER A 167 10.64 -3.29 -7.01
N SER A 168 11.88 -3.31 -6.54
CA SER A 168 12.86 -2.26 -6.87
C SER A 168 13.25 -2.25 -8.36
N TYR A 169 12.93 -3.31 -9.09
CA TYR A 169 13.08 -3.43 -10.54
C TYR A 169 11.81 -3.99 -11.15
N SER A 170 11.48 -3.48 -12.34
CA SER A 170 10.49 -4.08 -13.24
C SER A 170 11.17 -5.15 -14.09
N PRO A 171 10.57 -6.35 -14.25
CA PRO A 171 11.05 -7.33 -15.21
C PRO A 171 11.14 -6.76 -16.62
N ASN A 172 12.21 -7.07 -17.36
CA ASN A 172 12.40 -6.64 -18.73
C ASN A 172 11.61 -7.54 -19.70
N ILE A 173 10.38 -7.14 -20.01
CA ILE A 173 9.48 -7.90 -20.87
C ILE A 173 9.04 -7.01 -22.02
N VAL A 174 9.22 -7.49 -23.25
CA VAL A 174 8.75 -6.80 -24.45
C VAL A 174 7.23 -6.86 -24.47
N GLN A 175 6.56 -5.78 -24.08
CA GLN A 175 5.11 -5.66 -24.18
C GLN A 175 4.69 -4.52 -25.10
N GLU A 176 3.67 -4.77 -25.92
CA GLU A 176 3.07 -3.79 -26.83
C GLU A 176 2.06 -2.85 -26.13
N ARG A 177 1.69 -3.09 -24.86
CA ARG A 177 0.77 -2.24 -24.10
C ARG A 177 1.12 -2.19 -22.62
N TYR A 178 1.00 -0.97 -22.07
CA TYR A 178 1.07 -0.68 -20.65
C TYR A 178 0.08 -1.55 -19.86
N SER A 179 0.63 -2.32 -18.91
CA SER A 179 0.06 -2.81 -17.65
C SER A 179 0.26 -4.32 -17.51
N GLU A 180 1.13 -4.70 -16.56
CA GLU A 180 1.40 -6.06 -16.07
C GLU A 180 2.37 -6.88 -16.93
N ALA A 181 3.65 -6.91 -16.50
CA ALA A 181 4.77 -7.51 -17.22
C ALA A 181 4.52 -8.99 -17.64
N VAL A 182 3.69 -9.73 -16.89
CA VAL A 182 3.12 -11.02 -17.29
C VAL A 182 1.68 -11.09 -16.81
N ILE A 183 0.77 -11.53 -17.69
CA ILE A 183 -0.61 -11.84 -17.28
C ILE A 183 -0.56 -13.09 -16.39
N GLU A 184 -0.93 -12.92 -15.14
CA GLU A 184 -1.05 -14.03 -14.21
C GLU A 184 -2.17 -14.98 -14.66
N THR A 185 -1.83 -16.24 -14.75
CA THR A 185 -2.75 -17.36 -14.96
C THR A 185 -2.24 -18.51 -14.10
N PRO A 186 -3.08 -19.50 -13.74
CA PRO A 186 -2.62 -20.68 -13.02
C PRO A 186 -1.39 -21.36 -13.63
N ASP A 187 -1.21 -21.25 -14.95
CA ASP A 187 -0.11 -21.89 -15.68
C ASP A 187 1.14 -21.00 -15.82
N THR A 188 1.05 -19.69 -15.57
CA THR A 188 2.17 -18.74 -15.73
C THR A 188 2.79 -18.26 -14.40
N LEU A 189 2.23 -18.65 -13.25
CA LEU A 189 2.70 -18.18 -11.94
C LEU A 189 4.18 -18.50 -11.65
N ASN A 190 4.68 -19.67 -12.03
CA ASN A 190 6.10 -20.00 -11.85
C ASN A 190 7.01 -19.07 -12.65
N GLU A 191 6.65 -18.76 -13.89
CA GLU A 191 7.38 -17.82 -14.72
C GLU A 191 7.35 -16.41 -14.12
N TYR A 192 6.18 -15.97 -13.65
CA TYR A 192 5.99 -14.70 -12.94
C TYR A 192 6.95 -14.57 -11.75
N ILE A 193 6.99 -15.59 -10.87
CA ILE A 193 7.89 -15.62 -9.71
C ILE A 193 9.35 -15.46 -10.16
N GLN A 194 9.78 -16.27 -11.13
CA GLN A 194 11.18 -16.23 -11.60
C GLN A 194 11.56 -14.88 -12.21
N LEU A 195 10.64 -14.24 -12.95
CA LEU A 195 10.86 -12.93 -13.53
C LEU A 195 11.10 -11.87 -12.46
N TYR A 196 10.27 -11.82 -11.41
CA TYR A 196 10.45 -10.86 -10.33
C TYR A 196 11.67 -11.15 -9.46
N LYS A 197 11.96 -12.43 -9.17
CA LYS A 197 13.19 -12.80 -8.44
C LYS A 197 14.46 -12.37 -9.18
N ASN A 198 14.44 -12.38 -10.51
CA ASN A 198 15.60 -12.03 -11.35
C ASN A 198 15.57 -10.61 -11.94
N ALA A 199 14.52 -9.83 -11.70
CA ALA A 199 14.36 -8.50 -12.30
C ALA A 199 15.54 -7.54 -12.03
N HIS A 200 16.23 -7.70 -10.90
CA HIS A 200 17.39 -6.88 -10.54
C HIS A 200 18.61 -7.06 -11.44
N LYS A 201 18.67 -8.12 -12.27
CA LYS A 201 19.82 -8.44 -13.13
C LYS A 201 19.76 -7.69 -14.45
N ASP A 202 18.61 -7.76 -15.12
CA ASP A 202 18.42 -7.30 -16.50
C ASP A 202 17.19 -6.38 -16.66
N GLY A 203 16.50 -6.08 -15.56
CA GLY A 203 15.29 -5.26 -15.51
C GLY A 203 15.54 -3.76 -15.47
N GLU A 204 14.44 -3.01 -15.46
CA GLU A 204 14.48 -1.55 -15.31
C GLU A 204 14.37 -1.18 -13.83
N LYS A 205 15.34 -0.40 -13.33
CA LYS A 205 15.31 0.08 -11.95
C LYS A 205 14.15 1.04 -11.75
N ARG A 206 13.37 0.83 -10.69
CA ARG A 206 12.28 1.72 -10.30
C ARG A 206 12.76 2.73 -9.25
N VAL A 207 12.15 3.91 -9.30
CA VAL A 207 12.39 5.05 -8.38
C VAL A 207 11.11 5.36 -7.63
N THR A 208 11.18 5.94 -6.43
CA THR A 208 9.97 6.34 -5.68
C THR A 208 9.05 7.19 -6.53
N GLU A 209 7.79 6.80 -6.59
CA GLU A 209 6.82 7.40 -7.51
C GLU A 209 5.72 8.12 -6.71
N LEU A 210 5.48 9.39 -7.03
CA LEU A 210 4.34 10.16 -6.55
C LEU A 210 3.35 10.37 -7.69
N PHE A 211 2.08 10.03 -7.45
CA PHE A 211 1.04 10.13 -8.47
C PHE A 211 0.44 11.55 -8.45
N THR A 212 0.45 12.24 -9.60
CA THR A 212 -0.04 13.62 -9.67
C THR A 212 -1.54 13.73 -9.91
N GLY A 213 -2.17 12.65 -10.38
CA GLY A 213 -3.60 12.58 -10.67
C GLY A 213 -3.91 12.04 -12.06
N ASP A 214 -5.13 12.29 -12.53
CA ASP A 214 -5.54 12.10 -13.91
C ASP A 214 -5.91 13.44 -14.54
N ALA A 215 -4.89 14.12 -15.05
CA ALA A 215 -5.03 15.45 -15.63
C ALA A 215 -6.01 15.50 -16.82
N ARG A 216 -6.22 14.38 -17.53
CA ARG A 216 -7.16 14.30 -18.66
C ARG A 216 -8.61 14.46 -18.21
N ASN A 217 -8.90 13.99 -17.01
CA ASN A 217 -10.22 14.04 -16.38
C ASN A 217 -10.35 15.16 -15.34
N GLY A 218 -9.32 16.00 -15.17
CA GLY A 218 -9.32 17.11 -14.21
C GLY A 218 -9.25 16.66 -12.75
N ILE A 219 -8.72 15.45 -12.50
CA ILE A 219 -8.57 14.87 -11.17
C ILE A 219 -7.11 15.05 -10.75
N PHE A 220 -6.88 15.64 -9.60
CA PHE A 220 -5.53 16.01 -9.16
C PHE A 220 -5.29 15.58 -7.72
N ALA A 221 -4.11 15.02 -7.46
CA ALA A 221 -3.64 14.76 -6.11
C ALA A 221 -3.48 16.07 -5.33
N SER A 222 -3.34 15.96 -4.00
CA SER A 222 -3.04 17.12 -3.16
C SER A 222 -1.70 17.73 -3.54
N LYS A 223 -1.73 18.88 -4.21
CA LYS A 223 -0.52 19.59 -4.62
C LYS A 223 0.40 19.90 -3.45
N VAL A 224 -0.15 20.39 -2.33
CA VAL A 224 0.65 20.79 -1.16
C VAL A 224 1.31 19.58 -0.51
N LEU A 225 0.56 18.48 -0.38
CA LEU A 225 1.11 17.24 0.18
C LEU A 225 2.17 16.64 -0.73
N LEU A 226 1.92 16.62 -2.03
CA LEU A 226 2.84 16.09 -3.05
C LEU A 226 4.16 16.86 -3.07
N GLU A 227 4.11 18.20 -3.07
CA GLU A 227 5.30 19.05 -2.98
C GLU A 227 6.06 18.83 -1.66
N SER A 228 5.34 18.71 -0.54
CA SER A 228 5.95 18.50 0.77
C SER A 228 6.61 17.11 0.87
N LEU A 229 5.95 16.06 0.37
CA LEU A 229 6.50 14.70 0.32
C LEU A 229 7.75 14.65 -0.55
N SER A 230 7.68 15.20 -1.77
CA SER A 230 8.83 15.24 -2.67
C SER A 230 10.02 15.95 -2.02
N TYR A 231 9.79 17.08 -1.35
CA TYR A 231 10.86 17.82 -0.68
C TYR A 231 11.49 17.01 0.45
N GLU A 232 10.69 16.47 1.38
CA GLU A 232 11.21 15.74 2.54
C GLU A 232 11.90 14.43 2.16
N LEU A 233 11.41 13.73 1.13
CA LEU A 233 12.06 12.54 0.56
C LEU A 233 13.42 12.88 -0.05
N GLN A 234 13.51 13.97 -0.83
CA GLN A 234 14.78 14.42 -1.40
C GLN A 234 15.79 14.85 -0.33
N GLN A 235 15.34 15.42 0.80
CA GLN A 235 16.23 15.77 1.91
C GLN A 235 16.91 14.55 2.55
N ILE A 236 16.29 13.37 2.50
CA ILE A 236 16.89 12.12 2.96
C ILE A 236 17.58 11.32 1.85
N GLY A 237 17.77 11.94 0.67
CA GLY A 237 18.47 11.34 -0.47
C GLY A 237 17.64 10.35 -1.27
N VAL A 238 16.31 10.36 -1.12
CA VAL A 238 15.39 9.54 -1.93
C VAL A 238 15.04 10.31 -3.21
N GLU A 239 15.37 9.70 -4.34
CA GLU A 239 14.95 10.19 -5.65
C GLU A 239 13.44 9.97 -5.84
N VAL A 240 12.78 10.93 -6.47
CA VAL A 240 11.33 10.94 -6.68
C VAL A 240 11.04 11.25 -8.15
N GLU A 241 10.24 10.40 -8.77
CA GLU A 241 9.63 10.64 -10.07
C GLU A 241 8.10 10.77 -9.95
N TYR A 242 7.49 11.32 -10.99
CA TYR A 242 6.05 11.55 -11.07
C TYR A 242 5.46 10.76 -12.23
N ASP A 243 4.39 10.00 -11.96
CA ASP A 243 3.61 9.24 -12.94
C ASP A 243 4.48 8.40 -13.91
N LYS A 244 5.41 7.63 -13.34
CA LYS A 244 6.36 6.77 -14.06
C LYS A 244 6.63 5.46 -13.29
N PRO A 245 6.37 4.28 -13.90
CA PRO A 245 5.73 4.07 -15.20
C PRO A 245 4.20 4.13 -15.13
N TYR A 246 3.61 4.36 -13.95
CA TYR A 246 2.17 4.27 -13.75
C TYR A 246 1.51 5.64 -13.89
N ILE A 247 0.28 5.63 -14.38
CA ILE A 247 -0.60 6.79 -14.33
C ILE A 247 -1.81 6.41 -13.49
N LEU A 248 -2.38 7.39 -12.79
CA LEU A 248 -3.65 7.17 -12.09
C LEU A 248 -4.73 6.78 -13.12
N ALA A 249 -5.37 5.63 -12.91
CA ALA A 249 -6.34 5.07 -13.84
C ALA A 249 -7.64 4.70 -13.12
N GLU A 250 -8.77 4.79 -13.82
CA GLU A 250 -10.12 4.63 -13.25
C GLU A 250 -10.37 3.27 -12.58
N HIS A 251 -9.64 2.22 -12.98
CA HIS A 251 -9.76 0.89 -12.39
C HIS A 251 -9.00 0.75 -11.06
N LEU A 252 -8.23 1.76 -10.64
CA LEU A 252 -7.47 1.76 -9.39
C LEU A 252 -8.27 2.43 -8.28
N VAL A 253 -8.19 1.89 -7.07
CA VAL A 253 -8.81 2.50 -5.88
C VAL A 253 -8.17 3.84 -5.54
N ALA A 254 -6.88 4.02 -5.82
CA ALA A 254 -6.20 5.31 -5.71
C ALA A 254 -6.93 6.43 -6.47
N HIS A 255 -7.51 6.13 -7.64
CA HIS A 255 -8.29 7.10 -8.41
C HIS A 255 -9.53 7.57 -7.65
N TYR A 256 -10.24 6.64 -7.01
CA TYR A 256 -11.37 6.95 -6.13
C TYR A 256 -10.95 7.81 -4.93
N LEU A 257 -9.82 7.47 -4.29
CA LEU A 257 -9.30 8.24 -3.14
C LEU A 257 -8.97 9.68 -3.52
N VAL A 258 -8.30 9.91 -4.66
CA VAL A 258 -7.97 11.25 -5.15
C VAL A 258 -9.21 12.04 -5.56
N CYS A 259 -10.28 11.38 -6.04
CA CYS A 259 -11.55 12.06 -6.32
C CYS A 259 -12.24 12.58 -5.05
N GLU A 260 -12.16 11.82 -3.95
CA GLU A 260 -12.98 12.07 -2.76
C GLU A 260 -12.25 12.84 -1.66
N LEU A 261 -10.93 12.73 -1.61
CA LEU A 261 -10.09 13.21 -0.52
C LEU A 261 -8.92 14.05 -1.03
N GLU A 262 -8.35 14.83 -0.13
CA GLU A 262 -7.03 15.42 -0.32
C GLU A 262 -5.96 14.33 -0.18
N ALA A 263 -5.76 13.57 -1.26
CA ALA A 263 -4.96 12.36 -1.27
C ALA A 263 -3.69 12.47 -2.12
N VAL A 264 -2.66 11.70 -1.75
CA VAL A 264 -1.52 11.36 -2.60
C VAL A 264 -1.33 9.84 -2.54
N CYS A 265 -1.15 9.22 -3.70
CA CYS A 265 -0.67 7.84 -3.79
C CYS A 265 0.84 7.84 -3.97
N ILE A 266 1.53 6.87 -3.36
CA ILE A 266 2.98 6.73 -3.44
C ILE A 266 3.39 5.26 -3.54
N ASP A 267 4.31 4.97 -4.45
CA ASP A 267 5.00 3.69 -4.52
C ASP A 267 6.47 3.85 -4.10
N ILE A 268 6.92 3.04 -3.15
CA ILE A 268 8.29 3.07 -2.62
C ILE A 268 9.04 1.78 -2.99
N PRO A 269 10.22 1.83 -3.66
CA PRO A 269 11.03 0.64 -3.89
C PRO A 269 11.33 -0.11 -2.58
N LYS A 270 11.12 -1.43 -2.55
CA LYS A 270 11.35 -2.27 -1.36
C LYS A 270 12.77 -2.12 -0.77
N ASP A 271 13.78 -1.84 -1.61
CA ASP A 271 15.18 -1.59 -1.20
C ASP A 271 15.34 -0.41 -0.22
N LEU A 272 14.41 0.55 -0.27
CA LEU A 272 14.41 1.72 0.61
C LEU A 272 13.92 1.37 2.03
N LEU A 273 13.38 0.18 2.25
CA LEU A 273 12.92 -0.30 3.57
C LEU A 273 13.61 -1.58 4.02
N SER A 274 14.32 -2.27 3.13
CA SER A 274 14.95 -3.57 3.43
C SER A 274 16.41 -3.45 3.88
N LYS A 275 16.87 -4.42 4.68
CA LYS A 275 18.28 -4.58 5.05
C LYS A 275 19.13 -5.02 3.86
N THR A 276 18.65 -6.05 3.15
CA THR A 276 19.24 -6.53 1.91
C THR A 276 18.65 -5.78 0.73
N THR A 277 19.50 -5.39 -0.21
CA THR A 277 19.16 -4.62 -1.40
C THR A 277 19.55 -5.40 -2.65
N THR A 278 19.07 -4.95 -3.80
CA THR A 278 19.37 -5.55 -5.10
C THR A 278 20.87 -5.57 -5.48
N ALA A 279 21.71 -4.83 -4.75
CA ALA A 279 23.16 -4.85 -4.90
C ALA A 279 23.85 -5.98 -4.11
N ASP A 280 23.14 -6.63 -3.19
CA ASP A 280 23.69 -7.70 -2.35
C ASP A 280 23.64 -9.06 -3.06
N GLU A 281 24.68 -9.87 -2.91
CA GLU A 281 24.79 -11.20 -3.56
C GLU A 281 23.68 -12.17 -3.13
N LEU A 282 23.15 -12.01 -1.91
CA LEU A 282 22.10 -12.86 -1.32
C LEU A 282 20.71 -12.22 -1.42
N TYR A 283 20.51 -11.26 -2.33
CA TYR A 283 19.20 -10.64 -2.54
C TYR A 283 18.15 -11.66 -2.96
N ASP A 284 17.07 -11.74 -2.18
CA ASP A 284 15.82 -12.41 -2.56
C ASP A 284 14.64 -11.52 -2.18
N ILE A 285 13.91 -11.03 -3.19
CA ILE A 285 12.73 -10.19 -3.03
C ILE A 285 11.62 -10.88 -2.20
N ALA A 286 11.58 -12.21 -2.18
CA ALA A 286 10.62 -12.99 -1.41
C ALA A 286 11.02 -13.16 0.07
N SER A 287 12.25 -12.78 0.44
CA SER A 287 12.81 -12.98 1.78
C SER A 287 13.52 -11.73 2.31
N LEU A 288 12.82 -10.59 2.26
CA LEU A 288 13.32 -9.31 2.76
C LEU A 288 13.09 -9.16 4.28
N GLU A 289 14.01 -8.44 4.93
CA GLU A 289 13.89 -8.02 6.32
C GLU A 289 13.91 -6.50 6.44
N ILE A 290 13.11 -5.94 7.35
CA ILE A 290 13.00 -4.48 7.52
C ILE A 290 14.28 -3.91 8.13
N ASP A 291 14.82 -2.87 7.51
CA ASP A 291 15.82 -1.99 8.09
C ASP A 291 15.11 -0.88 8.88
N HIS A 292 15.13 -0.99 10.21
CA HIS A 292 14.49 -0.01 11.09
C HIS A 292 15.10 1.39 11.00
N THR A 293 16.37 1.52 10.59
CA THR A 293 16.98 2.84 10.40
C THR A 293 16.36 3.53 9.20
N LYS A 294 16.27 2.83 8.06
CA LYS A 294 15.63 3.35 6.85
C LYS A 294 14.14 3.61 7.08
N LEU A 295 13.44 2.69 7.74
CA LEU A 295 12.03 2.84 8.13
C LEU A 295 11.79 4.13 8.92
N ASN A 296 12.61 4.39 9.95
CA ASN A 296 12.47 5.58 10.79
C ASN A 296 12.75 6.88 10.04
N LEU A 297 13.75 6.88 9.14
CA LEU A 297 14.05 8.02 8.28
C LEU A 297 12.89 8.32 7.33
N MET A 298 12.31 7.28 6.72
CA MET A 298 11.15 7.41 5.84
C MET A 298 9.93 7.94 6.62
N ALA A 299 9.63 7.35 7.77
CA ALA A 299 8.51 7.77 8.61
C ALA A 299 8.63 9.24 9.07
N GLU A 300 9.86 9.69 9.37
CA GLU A 300 10.16 11.09 9.69
C GLU A 300 9.85 12.04 8.52
N ALA A 301 10.30 11.70 7.30
CA ALA A 301 10.05 12.49 6.11
C ALA A 301 8.54 12.63 5.83
N PHE A 302 7.80 11.52 5.92
CA PHE A 302 6.34 11.53 5.79
C PHE A 302 5.65 12.38 6.87
N ALA A 303 6.02 12.22 8.14
CA ALA A 303 5.41 12.97 9.24
C ALA A 303 5.63 14.49 9.09
N LYS A 304 6.82 14.91 8.68
CA LYS A 304 7.12 16.32 8.36
C LYS A 304 6.28 16.84 7.21
N ALA A 305 6.18 16.09 6.11
CA ALA A 305 5.42 16.48 4.94
C ALA A 305 3.92 16.68 5.26
N ILE A 306 3.34 15.75 6.01
CA ILE A 306 1.95 15.80 6.46
C ILE A 306 1.73 17.00 7.40
N MET A 307 2.63 17.21 8.36
CA MET A 307 2.53 18.36 9.27
C MET A 307 2.64 19.69 8.52
N SER A 308 3.55 19.81 7.55
CA SER A 308 3.69 20.99 6.70
C SER A 308 2.38 21.29 5.97
N THR A 309 1.79 20.25 5.37
CA THR A 309 0.50 20.33 4.67
C THR A 309 -0.62 20.80 5.62
N GLN A 310 -0.71 20.21 6.80
CA GLN A 310 -1.74 20.56 7.79
C GLN A 310 -1.60 22.01 8.28
N LYS A 311 -0.37 22.50 8.46
CA LYS A 311 -0.12 23.92 8.77
C LYS A 311 -0.62 24.84 7.65
N GLN A 312 -0.34 24.51 6.40
CA GLN A 312 -0.76 25.31 5.25
C GLN A 312 -2.28 25.33 5.09
N LYS A 313 -2.98 24.20 5.32
CA LYS A 313 -4.46 24.16 5.32
C LYS A 313 -5.04 25.13 6.35
N ARG A 314 -4.54 25.07 7.59
CA ARG A 314 -5.01 25.95 8.68
C ARG A 314 -4.81 27.44 8.39
N LEU A 315 -3.78 27.82 7.61
CA LEU A 315 -3.54 29.21 7.21
C LEU A 315 -4.47 29.70 6.09
N LYS A 316 -5.02 28.80 5.26
CA LYS A 316 -5.98 29.14 4.21
C LYS A 316 -7.41 29.28 4.73
N ASP A 317 -7.72 28.58 5.82
CA ASP A 317 -9.06 28.57 6.44
C ASP A 317 -9.25 29.67 7.51
N ALA A 318 -8.19 30.40 7.86
CA ALA A 318 -8.18 31.49 8.86
C ALA A 318 -8.30 32.87 8.21
#